data_AF-A0A2V8J3N7-F1
#
_entry.id   AF-A0A2V8J3N7-F1
#
_cell.length_a   1.000
_cell.length_b   1.000
_cell.length_c   1.000
_cell.angle_alpha   90.00
_cell.angle_beta   90.00
_cell.angle_gamma   90.00
#
_symmetry.space_group_name_H-M   'P 1'
#
loop_
_entity.id
_entity.type
_entity.pdbx_description
1 polymer ?
#
loop_
_entity_poly.entity_id
_entity_poly.type
_entity_poly.pdbx_seq_one_letter_code
_entity_poly.pdbx_strand_id
1 'polypeptide(L)' 'MPQTPHIERHFTGSETVKDIVIGMADGLTVPFALAAGLSGAIETTSIIVTAGLAEIAAGSIAMGLGGYMA' A
#
# COMPACT_ATOMS: atom_id res chain seq x y z
N MET A 1 43.11 -3.54 17.49
CA MET A 1 41.84 -4.20 17.86
C MET A 1 41.36 -4.99 16.65
N PRO A 2 41.03 -6.28 16.75
CA PRO A 2 40.47 -7.01 15.61
C PRO A 2 39.05 -6.48 15.39
N GLN A 3 38.74 -6.03 14.18
CA GLN A 3 37.37 -5.70 13.79
C GLN A 3 36.70 -7.02 13.40
N THR A 4 35.79 -7.52 14.22
CA THR A 4 34.90 -8.62 13.80
C THR A 4 34.08 -8.14 12.61
N PRO A 5 34.13 -8.83 11.45
CA PRO A 5 33.33 -8.46 10.30
C PRO A 5 31.84 -8.49 10.69
N HIS A 6 31.13 -7.38 10.48
CA HIS A 6 29.68 -7.38 10.59
C HIS A 6 29.13 -8.13 9.37
N ILE A 7 28.49 -9.28 9.59
CA ILE A 7 27.80 -10.05 8.56
C ILE A 7 26.33 -9.69 8.64
N GLU A 8 25.93 -8.73 7.81
CA GLU A 8 24.55 -8.31 7.64
C GLU A 8 23.78 -9.34 6.80
N ARG A 9 22.84 -10.02 7.44
CA ARG A 9 21.89 -10.90 6.74
C ARG A 9 20.78 -10.04 6.13
N HIS A 10 21.09 -9.38 5.02
CA HIS A 10 20.05 -8.74 4.22
C HIS A 10 19.05 -9.80 3.76
N PHE A 11 17.77 -9.57 4.07
CA PHE A 11 16.68 -10.40 3.56
C PHE A 11 16.66 -10.27 2.04
N THR A 12 17.19 -11.27 1.34
CA THR A 12 17.11 -11.40 -0.12
C THR A 12 15.73 -11.94 -0.52
N GLY A 13 14.67 -11.39 0.08
CA GLY A 13 13.31 -11.68 -0.35
C GLY A 13 13.19 -11.34 -1.83
N SER A 14 12.52 -12.21 -2.60
CA SER A 14 12.23 -11.94 -4.01
C SER A 14 11.58 -10.56 -4.13
N GLU A 15 11.97 -9.79 -5.14
CA GLU A 15 11.41 -8.48 -5.50
C GLU A 15 9.88 -8.50 -5.47
N THR A 16 9.28 -9.61 -5.93
CA THR A 16 7.84 -9.88 -5.87
C THR A 16 7.25 -9.80 -4.45
N VAL A 17 7.95 -10.29 -3.42
CA VAL A 17 7.47 -10.22 -2.03
C VAL A 17 7.46 -8.78 -1.54
N LYS A 18 8.47 -7.99 -1.91
CA LYS A 18 8.54 -6.58 -1.56
C LYS A 18 7.39 -5.80 -2.21
N ASP A 19 7.12 -6.04 -3.49
CA ASP A 19 6.05 -5.34 -4.22
C ASP A 19 4.66 -5.69 -3.66
N ILE A 20 4.44 -6.96 -3.30
CA ILE A 20 3.21 -7.38 -2.61
C ILE A 20 3.04 -6.66 -1.28
N VAL A 21 4.09 -6.57 -0.47
CA VAL A 21 4.03 -5.91 0.85
C VAL A 21 3.75 -4.42 0.69
N ILE A 22 4.36 -3.75 -0.29
CA ILE A 22 4.12 -2.33 -0.57
C ILE A 22 2.67 -2.12 -1.02
N GLY A 23 2.20 -2.90 -2.00
CA GLY A 23 0.84 -2.78 -2.52
C GLY A 23 -0.23 -3.09 -1.46
N MET A 24 0.00 -4.10 -0.62
CA MET A 24 -0.90 -4.44 0.48
C MET A 24 -0.92 -3.37 1.58
N ALA A 25 0.24 -2.81 1.94
CA ALA A 25 0.31 -1.76 2.95
C ALA A 25 -0.48 -0.51 2.51
N ASP A 26 -0.34 -0.11 1.24
CA ASP A 26 -1.03 1.04 0.69
C ASP A 26 -2.53 0.77 0.50
N GLY A 27 -2.86 -0.38 -0.09
CA GLY A 27 -4.23 -0.83 -0.36
C GLY A 27 -5.08 -1.07 0.90
N LEU A 28 -4.48 -1.14 2.09
CA LEU A 28 -5.19 -1.15 3.37
C LEU A 28 -5.25 0.24 4.01
N THR A 29 -4.15 0.99 3.96
CA THR A 29 -4.02 2.26 4.70
C THR A 29 -4.83 3.39 4.05
N VAL A 30 -4.73 3.54 2.73
CA VAL A 30 -5.39 4.65 2.01
C VAL A 30 -6.90 4.51 2.00
N PRO A 31 -7.49 3.35 1.64
CA PRO A 31 -8.95 3.18 1.71
C PRO A 31 -9.50 3.32 3.13
N PHE A 32 -8.74 2.89 4.15
CA PHE A 32 -9.11 3.08 5.55
C PHE A 32 -9.15 4.56 5.93
N ALA A 33 -8.09 5.31 5.62
CA ALA A 33 -8.03 6.73 5.92
C ALA A 33 -9.14 7.52 5.19
N LEU A 34 -9.40 7.17 3.92
CA LEU A 34 -10.46 7.76 3.13
C LEU A 34 -11.84 7.48 3.74
N ALA A 35 -12.14 6.23 4.09
CA ALA A 35 -13.41 5.87 4.72
C ALA A 35 -13.60 6.55 6.08
N ALA A 36 -12.55 6.60 6.90
CA ALA A 36 -12.58 7.28 8.19
C ALA A 36 -12.82 8.79 8.05
N GLY A 37 -12.15 9.44 7.10
CA GLY A 37 -12.32 10.86 6.82
C GLY A 37 -13.72 11.21 6.31
N LEU A 38 -14.25 10.41 5.37
CA LEU A 38 -15.60 10.63 4.83
C LEU A 38 -16.69 10.32 5.86
N SER A 39 -16.48 9.37 6.77
CA SER A 39 -17.44 9.04 7.84
C SER A 39 -17.69 10.22 8.79
N GLY A 40 -16.76 11.17 8.89
CA GLY A 40 -16.94 12.39 9.68
C GLY A 40 -17.65 13.54 8.94
N ALA A 41 -17.79 13.46 7.62
CA ALA A 41 -18.32 14.54 6.78
C ALA A 41 -19.60 14.17 6.03
N ILE A 42 -19.86 12.87 5.82
CA ILE A 42 -20.95 12.36 4.99
C ILE A 42 -21.69 11.26 5.76
N GLU A 43 -23.01 11.38 5.88
CA GLU A 43 -23.83 10.37 6.58
C GLU A 43 -24.20 9.17 5.69
N THR A 44 -24.14 9.35 4.38
CA THR A 44 -24.56 8.31 3.42
C THR A 44 -23.46 7.26 3.22
N THR A 45 -23.59 6.12 3.88
CA THR A 45 -22.65 4.98 3.79
C THR A 45 -22.39 4.51 2.37
N SER A 46 -23.41 4.55 1.49
CA SER A 46 -23.22 4.10 0.11
C SER A 46 -22.16 4.91 -0.62
N ILE A 47 -22.08 6.23 -0.39
CA ILE A 47 -21.09 7.13 -0.99
C ILE A 47 -19.68 6.78 -0.48
N ILE A 48 -19.54 6.52 0.82
CA ILE A 48 -18.26 6.16 1.44
C ILE A 48 -17.74 4.86 0.85
N VAL A 49 -18.61 3.86 0.69
CA VAL A 49 -18.26 2.56 0.11
C VAL A 49 -17.89 2.69 -1.37
N THR A 50 -18.66 3.43 -2.19
CA THR A 50 -18.28 3.64 -3.59
C THR A 50 -16.97 4.41 -3.73
N ALA A 51 -16.72 5.41 -2.88
CA ALA A 51 -15.46 6.15 -2.88
C ALA A 51 -14.27 5.24 -2.52
N GLY A 52 -14.41 4.37 -1.50
CA GLY A 52 -13.38 3.41 -1.13
C GLY A 52 -13.10 2.38 -2.23
N LEU A 53 -14.13 1.86 -2.90
CA LEU A 53 -13.97 0.94 -4.02
C LEU A 53 -13.32 1.61 -5.24
N ALA A 54 -13.72 2.85 -5.53
CA ALA A 54 -13.13 3.64 -6.61
C ALA A 54 -11.64 3.88 -6.37
N GLU A 55 -11.25 4.17 -5.12
CA GLU A 55 -9.84 4.30 -4.76
C GLU A 55 -9.09 2.98 -4.91
N ILE A 56 -9.57 1.86 -4.35
CA ILE A 56 -8.87 0.57 -4.51
C ILE A 56 -8.62 0.25 -6.00
N ALA A 57 -9.60 0.52 -6.88
CA ALA A 57 -9.43 0.35 -8.32
C ALA A 57 -8.39 1.33 -8.91
N ALA A 58 -8.47 2.62 -8.58
CA ALA A 58 -7.54 3.63 -9.09
C ALA A 58 -6.10 3.41 -8.59
N GLY A 59 -5.92 3.19 -7.29
CA GLY A 59 -4.63 2.91 -6.65
C GLY A 59 -3.97 1.64 -7.19
N SER A 60 -4.72 0.54 -7.36
CA SER A 60 -4.16 -0.70 -7.92
C SER A 60 -3.68 -0.55 -9.37
N ILE A 61 -4.42 0.22 -10.20
CA ILE A 61 -3.99 0.55 -11.56
C ILE A 61 -2.73 1.42 -11.53
N ALA A 62 -2.72 2.48 -10.71
CA ALA A 62 -1.60 3.40 -10.61
C ALA A 62 -0.31 2.71 -10.14
N MET A 63 -0.39 1.88 -9.10
CA MET A 63 0.76 1.12 -8.59
C MET A 63 1.22 0.04 -9.58
N GLY A 64 0.29 -0.65 -10.24
CA GLY A 64 0.62 -1.69 -11.23
C GLY A 64 1.31 -1.13 -12.47
N LEU A 65 0.80 -0.03 -13.03
CA LEU A 65 1.47 0.69 -14.13
C LEU A 65 2.77 1.35 -13.67
N GLY A 66 2.80 1.92 -12.46
CA GLY A 66 4.00 2.52 -11.88
C GLY A 66 5.14 1.52 -11.75
N GLY A 67 4.87 0.31 -11.27
CA GLY A 67 5.86 -0.77 -11.19
C GLY A 67 6.30 -1.31 -12.56
N TYR A 68 5.44 -1.26 -13.59
CA TYR A 68 5.82 -1.65 -14.95
C TYR A 68 6.75 -0.64 -15.65
N MET A 69 6.63 0.64 -15.30
CA MET A 69 7.40 1.74 -15.92
C MET A 69 8.68 2.12 -15.16
N ALA A 70 8.89 1.58 -13.96
CA ALA A 70 10.04 1.84 -13.10
C ALA A 70 11.24 0.95 -13.47
#